data_AF-A0A955PG61-F1
#
_entry.id   AF-A0A955PG61-F1
#
_cell.length_a   1.000
_cell.length_b   1.000
_cell.length_c   1.000
_cell.angle_alpha   90.00
_cell.angle_beta   90.00
_cell.angle_gamma   90.00
#
_symmetry.space_group_name_H-M   'P 1'
#
loop_
_entity.id
_entity.type
_entity.pdbx_description
1 polymer ?
#
loop_
_entity_poly.entity_id
_entity_poly.type
_entity_poly.pdbx_seq_one_letter_code
_entity_poly.pdbx_strand_id
1 'polypeptide(L)'
;SYHKRRYTRKELVEKVARAGFKVSRCTSFVTVLLPLFLLSRLRMPKDPGDFDPASEYRIGDFSNGLLGSALALEQSLIRLGVNLPFGSSLFLAASRR
;
A
#
# COMPACT_ATOMS: atom_id res chain seq x y z
N SER A 1 -20.95 -5.55 8.85
CA SER A 1 -20.19 -6.48 7.98
C SER A 1 -19.61 -5.67 6.83
N TYR A 2 -18.37 -5.17 6.96
CA TYR A 2 -17.78 -4.25 5.99
C TYR A 2 -17.25 -5.03 4.79
N HIS A 3 -17.61 -4.60 3.59
CA HIS A 3 -17.32 -5.29 2.33
C HIS A 3 -15.80 -5.27 2.05
N LYS A 4 -15.06 -6.31 2.44
CA LYS A 4 -13.62 -6.45 2.16
C LYS A 4 -13.43 -6.97 0.73
N ARG A 5 -13.16 -6.09 -0.23
CA ARG A 5 -12.74 -6.47 -1.59
C ARG A 5 -11.25 -6.19 -1.77
N ARG A 6 -10.48 -7.25 -2.01
CA ARG A 6 -9.11 -7.13 -2.52
C ARG A 6 -9.18 -7.29 -4.03
N TYR A 7 -8.60 -6.34 -4.75
CA TYR A 7 -8.51 -6.39 -6.19
C TYR A 7 -7.08 -6.73 -6.57
N THR A 8 -6.92 -7.66 -7.50
CA THR A 8 -5.64 -7.83 -8.19
C THR A 8 -5.44 -6.69 -9.19
N ARG A 9 -4.18 -6.45 -9.58
CA ARG A 9 -3.83 -5.46 -10.62
C ARG A 9 -4.64 -5.68 -11.90
N LYS A 10 -4.72 -6.94 -12.35
CA LYS A 10 -5.46 -7.32 -13.57
C LYS A 10 -6.94 -7.00 -13.44
N GLU A 11 -7.58 -7.43 -12.35
CA GLU A 11 -9.01 -7.17 -12.14
C GLU A 11 -9.33 -5.69 -12.02
N LEU A 12 -8.47 -4.90 -11.37
CA LEU A 12 -8.68 -3.46 -11.23
C LEU A 12 -8.63 -2.77 -12.59
N VAL A 13 -7.61 -3.08 -13.40
CA VAL A 13 -7.45 -2.53 -14.76
C VAL A 13 -8.63 -2.94 -15.65
N GLU A 14 -9.01 -4.21 -15.64
CA GLU A 14 -10.13 -4.70 -16.46
C GLU A 14 -11.47 -4.09 -16.08
N LYS A 15 -11.74 -3.89 -14.79
CA LYS A 15 -12.99 -3.25 -14.33
C LYS A 15 -13.06 -1.79 -14.75
N VAL A 16 -11.94 -1.07 -14.62
CA VAL A 16 -11.85 0.33 -15.03
C VAL A 16 -11.94 0.47 -16.55
N ALA A 17 -11.30 -0.41 -17.31
CA ALA A 17 -11.39 -0.45 -18.77
C ALA A 17 -12.83 -0.77 -19.24
N ARG A 18 -13.50 -1.76 -18.64
CA ARG A 18 -14.90 -2.08 -18.92
C ARG A 18 -15.87 -0.95 -18.60
N ALA A 19 -15.53 -0.09 -17.64
CA ALA A 19 -16.30 1.11 -17.32
C ALA A 19 -16.08 2.27 -18.34
N GLY A 20 -15.29 2.05 -19.40
CA GLY A 20 -15.04 3.02 -20.47
C GLY A 20 -13.91 4.01 -20.16
N PHE A 21 -13.09 3.76 -19.15
CA PHE A 21 -11.94 4.60 -18.84
C PHE A 21 -10.68 4.08 -19.54
N LYS A 22 -9.86 5.01 -20.06
CA LYS A 22 -8.53 4.70 -20.59
C LYS A 22 -7.53 4.75 -19.44
N VAL A 23 -6.99 3.60 -19.05
CA VAL A 23 -5.99 3.49 -17.98
C VAL A 23 -4.67 4.10 -18.46
N SER A 24 -4.23 5.18 -17.81
CA SER A 24 -2.98 5.88 -18.14
C SER A 24 -1.80 5.31 -17.35
N ARG A 25 -2.03 4.91 -16.09
CA ARG A 25 -0.99 4.37 -15.22
C ARG A 25 -1.57 3.46 -14.16
N CYS A 26 -0.89 2.35 -13.86
CA CYS A 26 -1.20 1.51 -12.72
C CYS A 26 0.10 1.11 -12.02
N THR A 27 0.24 1.46 -10.75
CA THR A 27 1.45 1.19 -9.95
C THR A 27 1.06 0.80 -8.53
N SER A 28 1.95 0.10 -7.84
CA SER A 28 1.77 -0.20 -6.42
C SER A 28 2.46 0.87 -5.57
N PHE A 29 1.95 1.11 -4.36
CA PHE A 29 2.58 1.99 -3.38
C PHE A 29 2.74 1.26 -2.03
N VAL A 30 3.54 1.80 -1.11
CA VAL A 30 3.93 1.16 0.17
C VAL A 30 4.83 -0.07 -0.02
N THR A 31 5.71 -0.02 -1.00
CA THR A 31 6.67 -1.09 -1.32
C THR A 31 7.88 -1.02 -0.41
N VAL A 32 8.38 0.19 -0.15
CA VAL A 32 9.55 0.41 0.72
C VAL A 32 9.27 -0.05 2.14
N LEU A 33 8.02 0.04 2.59
CA LEU A 33 7.60 -0.40 3.91
C LEU A 33 7.24 -1.89 3.99
N LEU A 34 7.10 -2.61 2.87
CA LEU A 34 6.83 -4.05 2.89
C LEU A 34 7.84 -4.88 3.70
N PRO A 35 9.17 -4.72 3.54
CA PRO A 35 10.13 -5.48 4.34
C PRO A 35 10.00 -5.16 5.83
N LEU A 36 9.68 -3.91 6.19
CA LEU A 36 9.46 -3.54 7.58
C LEU A 36 8.18 -4.16 8.15
N PHE A 37 7.08 -4.14 7.39
CA PHE A 37 5.86 -4.85 7.76
C PHE A 37 6.09 -6.35 7.91
N LEU A 38 6.89 -6.96 7.02
CA LEU A 38 7.24 -8.36 7.10
C LEU A 38 8.04 -8.66 8.38
N LEU A 39 9.04 -7.84 8.70
CA LEU A 39 9.81 -7.96 9.94
C LEU A 39 8.94 -7.81 11.19
N SER A 40 8.02 -6.83 11.19
CA SER A 40 7.05 -6.67 12.27
C SER A 40 6.19 -7.92 12.42
N ARG A 41 5.70 -8.48 11.31
CA ARG A 41 4.85 -9.66 11.30
C ARG A 41 5.59 -10.94 11.72
N LEU A 42 6.90 -11.03 11.46
CA LEU A 42 7.75 -12.12 11.95
C LEU A 42 8.01 -12.03 13.46
N ARG A 43 7.96 -10.83 14.03
CA ARG A 43 8.12 -10.57 15.47
C ARG A 43 6.80 -10.60 16.24
N MET A 44 5.66 -10.59 15.56
CA MET A 44 4.36 -10.72 16.20
C MET A 44 4.20 -12.14 16.79
N PRO A 45 3.79 -12.26 18.07
CA PRO A 45 3.43 -13.54 18.65
C PRO A 45 2.33 -14.21 17.80
N LYS A 46 2.40 -15.53 17.63
CA LYS A 46 1.37 -16.30 16.91
C LYS A 46 0.06 -16.43 17.69
N ASP A 47 0.08 -16.11 18.99
CA ASP A 47 -1.10 -16.19 19.85
C ASP A 47 -1.97 -14.93 19.75
N PRO A 48 -3.24 -15.04 19.36
CA PRO A 48 -4.15 -13.91 19.20
C PRO A 48 -4.64 -13.33 20.53
N GLY A 49 -4.30 -13.93 21.67
CA GLY A 49 -4.76 -13.51 23.00
C GLY A 49 -4.01 -12.33 23.62
N ASP A 50 -2.79 -12.03 23.14
CA ASP A 50 -1.91 -10.99 23.69
C ASP A 50 -1.67 -9.85 22.69
N PHE A 51 -2.48 -9.80 21.63
CA PHE A 51 -2.41 -8.73 20.65
C PHE A 51 -3.13 -7.49 21.20
N ASP A 52 -2.38 -6.56 21.77
CA ASP A 52 -2.88 -5.26 22.17
C ASP A 52 -3.00 -4.33 20.95
N PRO A 53 -4.21 -4.05 20.42
CA PRO A 53 -4.38 -3.11 19.31
C PRO A 53 -3.97 -1.67 19.67
N ALA A 54 -3.83 -1.33 20.96
CA ALA A 54 -3.32 -0.03 21.38
C ALA A 54 -1.79 0.08 21.19
N SER A 55 -1.07 -1.04 21.10
CA SER A 55 0.37 -1.03 20.81
C SER A 55 0.69 -0.53 19.39
N GLU A 56 -0.21 -0.74 18.42
CA GLU A 56 -0.10 -0.19 17.06
C GLU A 56 -0.21 1.34 17.02
N TYR A 57 -0.86 1.96 18.02
CA TYR A 57 -0.98 3.40 18.14
C TYR A 57 0.19 4.06 18.86
N ARG A 58 1.11 3.29 19.45
CA ARG A 58 2.30 3.79 20.16
C ARG A 58 3.50 3.92 19.22
N ILE A 59 3.28 4.41 18.00
CA ILE A 59 4.37 4.75 17.09
C ILE A 59 5.00 6.02 17.64
N GLY A 60 6.19 5.92 18.23
CA GLY A 60 6.95 7.08 18.69
C GLY A 60 7.24 8.05 17.53
N ASP A 61 7.31 9.35 17.84
CA ASP A 61 7.44 10.42 16.84
C ASP A 61 8.62 10.22 15.88
N PHE A 62 9.73 9.64 16.37
CA PHE A 62 10.90 9.33 15.56
C PHE A 62 10.61 8.27 14.49
N SER A 63 9.93 7.18 14.88
CA SER A 63 9.50 6.13 13.97
C SER A 63 8.51 6.69 12.96
N ASN A 64 7.53 7.48 13.40
CA ASN A 64 6.58 8.12 12.51
C ASN A 64 7.28 9.00 11.45
N GLY A 65 8.26 9.80 11.87
CA GLY A 65 9.05 10.65 10.97
C GLY A 65 9.87 9.84 9.95
N LEU A 66 10.53 8.76 10.38
CA LEU A 66 11.32 7.90 9.49
C LEU A 66 10.43 7.18 8.46
N LEU A 67 9.31 6.62 8.90
CA LEU A 67 8.34 5.93 8.05
C LEU A 67 7.68 6.91 7.07
N GLY A 68 7.31 8.10 7.55
CA GLY A 68 6.79 9.18 6.73
C GLY A 68 7.78 9.65 5.67
N SER A 69 9.06 9.79 6.03
CA SER A 69 10.12 10.17 5.09
C SER A 69 10.37 9.10 4.03
N ALA A 70 10.37 7.82 4.41
CA ALA A 70 10.49 6.71 3.47
C ALA A 70 9.32 6.68 2.46
N LEU A 71 8.10 6.95 2.93
CA LEU A 71 6.92 7.10 2.07
C LEU A 71 7.00 8.33 1.17
N ALA A 72 7.52 9.46 1.67
CA ALA A 72 7.71 10.67 0.87
C ALA A 72 8.73 10.46 -0.26
N LEU A 73 9.81 9.71 0.02
CA LEU A 73 10.79 9.30 -1.00
C LEU A 73 10.15 8.36 -2.04
N GLU A 74 9.40 7.35 -1.60
CA GLU A 74 8.66 6.46 -2.51
C GLU A 74 7.68 7.26 -3.37
N GLN A 75 6.92 8.18 -2.78
CA GLN A 75 6.00 9.04 -3.50
C GLN A 75 6.72 9.90 -4.54
N SER A 76 7.91 10.41 -4.22
CA SER A 76 8.73 11.18 -5.15
C SER A 76 9.21 10.33 -6.32
N LEU A 77 9.63 9.09 -6.08
CA LEU A 77 10.02 8.14 -7.13
C LEU A 77 8.84 7.75 -8.03
N ILE A 78 7.66 7.52 -7.43
CA ILE A 78 6.42 7.27 -8.19
C ILE A 78 6.09 8.50 -9.04
N ARG A 79 6.17 9.71 -8.50
CA ARG A 79 5.96 10.95 -9.27
C ARG A 79 6.95 11.10 -10.43
N LEU A 80 8.20 10.67 -10.24
CA LEU A 80 9.25 10.66 -11.28
C LEU A 80 9.00 9.63 -12.41
N GLY A 81 8.02 8.74 -12.26
CA GLY A 81 7.64 7.77 -13.30
C GLY A 81 8.08 6.33 -13.00
N VAL A 82 8.72 6.05 -11.86
CA VAL A 82 9.07 4.69 -11.47
C VAL A 82 7.79 3.90 -11.19
N ASN A 83 7.62 2.76 -11.86
CA ASN A 83 6.48 1.88 -11.63
C ASN A 83 6.90 0.72 -10.73
N LEU A 84 6.38 0.70 -9.50
CA LEU A 84 6.64 -0.38 -8.56
C LEU A 84 5.71 -1.57 -8.86
N PRO A 85 6.27 -2.78 -9.07
CA PRO A 85 5.48 -3.97 -9.41
C PRO A 85 4.73 -4.55 -8.20
N PHE A 86 5.31 -4.44 -7.00
CA PHE A 86 4.81 -5.02 -5.75
C PHE A 86 4.58 -3.90 -4.72
N GLY A 87 3.59 -4.04 -3.87
CA GLY A 87 3.23 -3.05 -2.83
C GLY A 87 1.98 -3.53 -2.09
N SER A 88 1.67 -2.94 -0.94
CA SER A 88 0.49 -3.34 -0.17
C SER A 88 -0.82 -2.86 -0.79
N SER A 89 -0.75 -1.79 -1.58
CA SER A 89 -1.91 -1.12 -2.18
C SER A 89 -1.65 -0.75 -3.65
N LEU A 90 -2.71 -0.71 -4.45
CA LEU A 90 -2.68 -0.37 -5.87
C LEU A 90 -3.19 1.06 -6.10
N PHE A 91 -2.46 1.82 -6.91
CA PHE A 91 -2.84 3.13 -7.41
C PHE A 91 -3.04 3.06 -8.92
N LEU A 92 -4.23 3.47 -9.39
CA LEU A 92 -4.57 3.48 -10.81
C LEU A 92 -5.08 4.87 -11.20
N ALA A 93 -4.43 5.45 -12.19
CA ALA A 93 -4.85 6.69 -12.84
C ALA A 93 -5.45 6.36 -14.20
N ALA A 94 -6.69 6.79 -14.42
CA ALA A 94 -7.39 6.62 -15.68
C ALA A 94 -8.17 7.88 -16.03
N SER A 95 -8.30 8.14 -17.32
CA SER A 95 -9.06 9.26 -17.87
C SER A 95 -10.21 8.74 -18.72
N ARG A 96 -11.35 9.42 -18.66
CA ARG A 96 -12.47 9.21 -19.57
C ARG A 96 -12.72 10.53 -20.29
N ARG A 97 -12.80 10.47 -21.62
CA ARG A 97 -13.30 11.59 -22.44
C ARG A 97 -14.81 11.58 -22.44
#